data_AF-A0A945FZ26-F1
#
_entry.id   AF-A0A945FZ26-F1
#
_cell.length_a   1.000
_cell.length_b   1.000
_cell.length_c   1.000
_cell.angle_alpha   90.00
_cell.angle_beta   90.00
_cell.angle_gamma   90.00
#
_symmetry.space_group_name_H-M   'P 1'
#
loop_
_entity.id
_entity.type
_entity.pdbx_description
1 polymer ?
#
loop_
_entity_poly.entity_id
_entity_poly.type
_entity_poly.pdbx_seq_one_letter_code
_entity_poly.pdbx_strand_id
1 'polypeptide(L)'
;MTDDAEFLIYFGGRTKAVESPIEQNERHIYLLQKFFKSNTDLLPKRLGLRIKPSFKNYVIVSPQSKVTRPKKTIFDTSSVIKSDALYSLIKKQNDEASFKDVVTISKVIGQDTLKNLAESLVPFHKPAPLTNYQKKFGIDVTQAEPDKTKISTKSTGLDSTQDELVSENIITQCPRCGSELLERVAKKGVNAGNKFMGCSAFPKCRFTQAI
;
A
#
# COMPACT_ATOMS: atom_id res chain seq x y z
N MET A 1 -26.47 3.15 -1.22
CA MET A 1 -26.29 4.51 -0.67
C MET A 1 -27.67 4.98 -0.27
N THR A 2 -27.83 5.66 0.86
CA THR A 2 -29.09 6.33 1.23
C THR A 2 -29.27 7.62 0.42
N ASP A 3 -30.45 8.23 0.49
CA ASP A 3 -30.68 9.55 -0.09
C ASP A 3 -29.91 10.65 0.69
N ASP A 4 -29.61 10.42 1.97
CA ASP A 4 -28.71 11.23 2.82
C ASP A 4 -27.21 11.00 2.53
N ALA A 5 -26.89 10.41 1.38
CA ALA A 5 -25.53 10.12 0.91
C ALA A 5 -24.68 9.17 1.80
N GLU A 6 -25.29 8.35 2.66
CA GLU A 6 -24.56 7.35 3.43
C GLU A 6 -24.25 6.10 2.60
N PHE A 7 -23.03 5.58 2.70
CA PHE A 7 -22.70 4.27 2.15
C PHE A 7 -23.07 3.17 3.13
N LEU A 8 -23.83 2.18 2.65
CA LEU A 8 -24.28 1.04 3.46
C LEU A 8 -23.68 -0.25 2.90
N ILE A 9 -23.13 -1.09 3.77
CA ILE A 9 -22.74 -2.46 3.47
C ILE A 9 -23.69 -3.44 4.18
N TYR A 10 -23.98 -4.57 3.54
CA TYR A 10 -24.72 -5.68 4.13
C TYR A 10 -23.80 -6.90 4.26
N PHE A 11 -23.59 -7.37 5.48
CA PHE A 11 -22.73 -8.53 5.76
C PHE A 11 -23.20 -9.26 7.02
N GLY A 12 -23.24 -10.60 6.99
CA GLY A 12 -23.61 -11.41 8.15
C GLY A 12 -25.01 -11.10 8.71
N GLY A 13 -25.99 -10.84 7.83
CA GLY A 13 -27.37 -10.51 8.25
C GLY A 13 -27.57 -9.08 8.78
N ARG A 14 -26.54 -8.22 8.76
CA ARG A 14 -26.60 -6.87 9.31
C ARG A 14 -26.20 -5.82 8.27
N THR A 15 -26.94 -4.72 8.25
CA THR A 15 -26.56 -3.50 7.53
C THR A 15 -25.71 -2.63 8.44
N LYS A 16 -24.64 -2.03 7.90
CA LYS A 16 -23.81 -1.03 8.58
C LYS A 16 -23.53 0.15 7.67
N ALA A 17 -23.59 1.35 8.21
CA ALA A 17 -23.03 2.53 7.57
C ALA A 17 -21.50 2.46 7.55
N VAL A 18 -20.90 3.00 6.50
CA VAL A 18 -19.44 3.12 6.29
C VAL A 18 -19.13 4.47 5.66
N GLU A 19 -17.89 4.94 5.80
CA GLU A 19 -17.38 6.08 5.04
C GLU A 19 -17.55 5.86 3.52
N SER A 20 -17.70 6.95 2.76
CA SER A 20 -17.72 6.88 1.30
C SER A 20 -16.38 6.33 0.77
N PRO A 21 -16.37 5.15 0.12
CA PRO A 21 -15.15 4.59 -0.45
C PRO A 21 -14.68 5.39 -1.67
N ILE A 22 -15.60 6.12 -2.32
CA ILE A 22 -15.28 7.04 -3.42
C ILE A 22 -14.47 8.22 -2.88
N GLU A 23 -14.96 8.90 -1.85
CA GLU A 23 -14.25 10.03 -1.21
C GLU A 23 -12.96 9.60 -0.51
N GLN A 24 -12.91 8.37 0.02
CA GLN A 24 -11.67 7.79 0.52
C GLN A 24 -10.62 7.64 -0.60
N ASN A 25 -11.03 7.15 -1.77
CA ASN A 25 -10.13 6.99 -2.90
C ASN A 25 -9.74 8.34 -3.53
N GLU A 26 -10.63 9.33 -3.60
CA GLU A 26 -10.26 10.71 -4.01
C GLU A 26 -9.20 11.31 -3.09
N ARG A 27 -9.32 11.13 -1.77
CA ARG A 27 -8.27 11.53 -0.81
C ARG A 27 -6.92 10.86 -1.09
N HIS A 28 -6.91 9.57 -1.45
CA HIS A 28 -5.68 8.87 -1.85
C HIS A 28 -5.12 9.39 -3.19
N ILE A 29 -5.97 9.62 -4.18
CA ILE A 29 -5.60 10.18 -5.49
C ILE A 29 -4.98 11.58 -5.32
N TYR A 30 -5.57 12.44 -4.48
CA TYR A 30 -5.03 13.75 -4.15
C TYR A 30 -3.60 13.66 -3.58
N LEU A 31 -3.36 12.73 -2.65
CA LEU A 31 -2.03 12.51 -2.07
C LEU A 31 -1.02 12.03 -3.12
N LEU A 32 -1.40 11.12 -4.00
CA LEU A 32 -0.55 10.67 -5.12
C LEU A 32 -0.24 11.81 -6.10
N GLN A 33 -1.25 12.62 -6.47
CA GLN A 33 -1.05 13.80 -7.32
C GLN A 33 -0.10 14.81 -6.67
N LYS A 34 -0.24 15.06 -5.36
CA LYS A 34 0.66 15.94 -4.60
C LYS A 34 2.07 15.37 -4.57
N PHE A 35 2.21 14.07 -4.31
CA PHE A 35 3.49 13.36 -4.31
C PHE A 35 4.22 13.51 -5.65
N PHE A 36 3.56 13.25 -6.78
CA PHE A 36 4.16 13.37 -8.11
C PHE A 36 4.41 14.82 -8.56
N LYS A 37 3.71 15.81 -7.98
CA LYS A 37 4.02 17.24 -8.16
C LYS A 37 5.30 17.64 -7.43
N SER A 38 5.58 17.05 -6.26
CA SER A 38 6.81 17.30 -5.50
C SER A 38 8.01 16.47 -5.99
N ASN A 39 7.79 15.23 -6.42
CA ASN A 39 8.83 14.27 -6.79
C ASN A 39 8.88 14.07 -8.32
N THR A 40 8.99 15.17 -9.07
CA THR A 40 8.90 15.12 -10.54
C THR A 40 10.01 14.33 -11.22
N ASP A 41 11.13 14.09 -10.54
CA ASP A 41 12.25 13.29 -11.05
C ASP A 41 11.96 11.79 -11.17
N LEU A 42 11.00 11.29 -10.39
CA LEU A 42 10.51 9.91 -10.50
C LEU A 42 9.65 9.69 -11.75
N LEU A 43 9.15 10.76 -12.40
CA LEU A 43 8.27 10.62 -13.56
C LEU A 43 9.04 10.17 -14.81
N PRO A 44 8.56 9.15 -15.54
CA PRO A 44 9.22 8.68 -16.74
C PRO A 44 9.27 9.79 -17.80
N LYS A 45 10.40 9.89 -18.50
CA LYS A 45 10.66 10.89 -19.55
C LYS A 45 10.57 10.22 -20.92
N ARG A 46 9.92 10.89 -21.88
CA ARG A 46 9.89 10.48 -23.30
C ARG A 46 10.07 11.73 -24.17
N LEU A 47 11.04 11.71 -25.08
CA LEU A 47 11.42 12.88 -25.91
C LEU A 47 11.65 14.16 -25.07
N GLY A 48 12.31 14.02 -23.91
CA GLY A 48 12.57 15.12 -22.96
C GLY A 48 11.38 15.52 -22.07
N LEU A 49 10.14 15.13 -22.41
CA LEU A 49 8.94 15.46 -21.66
C LEU A 49 8.66 14.46 -20.53
N ARG A 50 8.37 14.94 -19.32
CA ARG A 50 7.92 14.11 -18.18
C ARG A 50 6.44 13.70 -18.36
N ILE A 51 6.17 12.41 -18.39
CA ILE A 51 4.81 11.86 -18.46
C ILE A 51 4.21 11.87 -17.04
N LYS A 52 3.23 12.74 -16.81
CA LYS A 52 2.45 12.76 -15.57
C LYS A 52 1.35 11.69 -15.60
N PRO A 53 1.22 10.82 -14.58
CA PRO A 53 0.14 9.85 -14.51
C PRO A 53 -1.22 10.53 -14.37
N SER A 54 -2.25 9.90 -14.93
CA SER A 54 -3.65 10.21 -14.66
C SER A 54 -4.24 9.12 -13.79
N PHE A 55 -4.92 9.49 -12.71
CA PHE A 55 -5.56 8.56 -11.79
C PHE A 55 -7.07 8.54 -12.06
N LYS A 56 -7.66 7.35 -12.04
CA LYS A 56 -9.10 7.14 -12.18
C LYS A 56 -9.62 6.44 -10.94
N ASN A 57 -10.67 6.98 -10.33
CA ASN A 57 -11.30 6.40 -9.16
C ASN A 57 -12.21 5.24 -9.55
N TYR A 58 -11.90 4.04 -9.04
CA TYR A 58 -12.78 2.88 -9.12
C TYR A 58 -12.88 2.19 -7.76
N VAL A 59 -14.11 1.90 -7.34
CA VAL A 59 -14.43 1.10 -6.16
C VAL A 59 -14.95 -0.24 -6.66
N ILE A 60 -14.15 -1.29 -6.48
CA ILE A 60 -14.45 -2.63 -7.00
C ILE A 60 -15.23 -3.42 -5.94
N VAL A 61 -16.36 -4.01 -6.34
CA VAL A 61 -17.16 -4.92 -5.51
C VAL A 61 -17.27 -6.31 -6.13
N SER A 62 -17.64 -7.31 -5.31
CA SER A 62 -17.89 -8.68 -5.79
C SER A 62 -18.94 -8.72 -6.92
N PRO A 63 -18.80 -9.60 -7.93
CA PRO A 63 -19.80 -9.79 -8.98
C PRO A 63 -21.18 -10.18 -8.42
N GLN A 64 -21.21 -10.87 -7.27
CA GLN A 64 -22.45 -11.30 -6.62
C GLN A 64 -23.13 -10.18 -5.81
N SER A 65 -22.46 -9.05 -5.57
CA SER A 65 -23.04 -7.94 -4.78
C SER A 65 -24.21 -7.28 -5.48
N LYS A 66 -25.29 -7.05 -4.74
CA LYS A 66 -26.39 -6.15 -5.13
C LYS A 66 -25.98 -4.70 -4.83
N VAL A 67 -25.87 -3.87 -5.86
CA VAL A 67 -25.47 -2.45 -5.74
C VAL A 67 -26.70 -1.57 -5.92
N THR A 68 -27.29 -1.09 -4.83
CA THR A 68 -28.36 -0.08 -4.85
C THR A 68 -27.75 1.31 -4.98
N ARG A 69 -28.08 2.00 -6.08
CA ARG A 69 -27.54 3.32 -6.45
C ARG A 69 -28.58 4.43 -6.23
N PRO A 70 -28.16 5.62 -5.77
CA PRO A 70 -29.03 6.79 -5.75
C PRO A 70 -29.17 7.35 -7.18
N LYS A 71 -30.00 8.39 -7.34
CA LYS A 71 -30.03 9.16 -8.60
C LYS A 71 -28.67 9.85 -8.80
N LYS A 72 -28.15 9.84 -10.04
CA LYS A 72 -26.86 10.46 -10.39
C LYS A 72 -26.81 11.96 -10.08
N THR A 73 -27.96 12.65 -10.06
CA THR A 73 -28.10 14.05 -9.66
C THR A 73 -27.90 14.30 -8.17
N ILE A 74 -28.05 13.27 -7.32
CA ILE A 74 -27.77 13.33 -5.88
C ILE A 74 -26.30 12.98 -5.65
N PHE A 75 -25.84 11.84 -6.20
CA PHE A 75 -24.44 11.42 -6.12
C PHE A 75 -24.07 10.49 -7.27
N ASP A 76 -22.93 10.74 -7.93
CA ASP A 76 -22.44 9.87 -9.00
C ASP A 76 -21.71 8.65 -8.43
N THR A 77 -22.34 7.48 -8.54
CA THR A 77 -21.75 6.19 -8.12
C THR A 77 -21.14 5.40 -9.27
N SER A 78 -20.97 5.97 -10.47
CA SER A 78 -20.48 5.25 -11.66
C SER A 78 -19.07 4.65 -11.52
N SER A 79 -18.26 5.16 -10.60
CA SER A 79 -16.97 4.57 -10.19
C SER A 79 -17.11 3.28 -9.36
N VAL A 80 -18.27 2.99 -8.77
CA VAL A 80 -18.54 1.68 -8.14
C VAL A 80 -18.86 0.66 -9.22
N ILE A 81 -17.97 -0.32 -9.41
CA ILE A 81 -18.08 -1.35 -10.45
C ILE A 81 -17.93 -2.74 -9.85
N LYS A 82 -18.54 -3.74 -10.49
CA LYS A 82 -18.28 -5.15 -10.18
C LYS A 82 -16.95 -5.58 -10.81
N SER A 83 -16.25 -6.53 -10.19
CA SER A 83 -14.89 -6.93 -10.62
C SER A 83 -14.85 -7.60 -12.00
N ASP A 84 -15.93 -8.26 -12.41
CA ASP A 84 -16.13 -8.86 -13.74
C ASP A 84 -16.21 -7.79 -14.86
N ALA A 85 -16.79 -6.62 -14.56
CA ALA A 85 -16.87 -5.49 -15.49
C ALA A 85 -15.55 -4.74 -15.69
N LEU A 86 -14.54 -4.95 -14.82
CA LEU A 86 -13.28 -4.19 -14.81
C LEU A 86 -12.52 -4.31 -16.13
N TYR A 87 -12.34 -5.53 -16.65
CA TYR A 87 -11.58 -5.76 -17.88
C TYR A 87 -12.23 -5.06 -19.09
N SER A 88 -13.54 -5.24 -19.26
CA SER A 88 -14.32 -4.60 -20.33
C SER A 88 -14.29 -3.08 -20.24
N LEU A 89 -14.28 -2.51 -19.02
CA LEU A 89 -14.15 -1.08 -18.79
C LEU A 89 -12.76 -0.56 -19.15
N ILE A 90 -11.68 -1.24 -18.74
CA ILE A 90 -10.30 -0.87 -19.09
C ILE A 90 -10.12 -0.93 -20.62
N LYS A 91 -10.59 -2.01 -21.26
CA LYS A 91 -10.54 -2.16 -22.72
C LYS A 91 -11.25 -1.00 -23.41
N LYS A 92 -12.52 -0.75 -23.07
CA LYS A 92 -13.31 0.36 -23.65
C LYS A 92 -12.61 1.71 -23.48
N GLN A 93 -11.98 1.97 -22.33
CA GLN A 93 -11.28 3.21 -22.09
C GLN A 93 -9.98 3.35 -22.90
N ASN A 94 -9.26 2.25 -23.13
CA ASN A 94 -8.07 2.25 -23.99
C ASN A 94 -8.46 2.45 -25.46
N ASP A 95 -9.57 1.83 -25.90
CA ASP A 95 -10.14 2.02 -27.24
C ASP A 95 -10.58 3.48 -27.44
N GLU A 96 -11.34 4.06 -26.50
CA GLU A 96 -11.78 5.47 -26.53
C GLU A 96 -10.61 6.47 -26.47
N ALA A 97 -9.58 6.19 -25.67
CA ALA A 97 -8.39 7.05 -25.56
C ALA A 97 -7.51 7.00 -26.82
N SER A 98 -7.43 5.85 -27.49
CA SER A 98 -6.68 5.68 -28.73
C SER A 98 -7.31 6.43 -29.91
N PHE A 99 -8.64 6.63 -29.88
CA PHE A 99 -9.40 7.25 -30.98
C PHE A 99 -9.52 8.77 -30.88
N LYS A 100 -9.21 9.39 -29.74
CA LYS A 100 -9.51 10.82 -29.47
C LYS A 100 -8.31 11.73 -29.22
N ASP A 101 -7.16 11.20 -28.78
CA ASP A 101 -6.04 12.04 -28.34
C ASP A 101 -4.66 11.49 -28.77
N VAL A 102 -4.04 12.16 -29.74
CA VAL A 102 -2.61 11.96 -30.09
C VAL A 102 -1.69 12.17 -28.87
N VAL A 103 -2.13 13.01 -27.93
CA VAL A 103 -1.46 13.31 -26.65
C VAL A 103 -1.50 12.13 -25.65
N THR A 104 -2.34 11.11 -25.87
CA THR A 104 -2.38 9.92 -25.02
C THR A 104 -1.39 8.85 -25.49
N ILE A 105 -1.19 8.72 -26.80
CA ILE A 105 -0.21 7.79 -27.41
C ILE A 105 1.23 8.13 -26.97
N SER A 106 1.54 9.43 -26.81
CA SER A 106 2.83 9.89 -26.27
C SER A 106 3.01 9.61 -24.77
N LYS A 107 1.91 9.34 -24.03
CA LYS A 107 1.92 8.95 -22.61
C LYS A 107 1.94 7.43 -22.39
N VAL A 108 1.79 6.62 -23.44
CA VAL A 108 1.99 5.17 -23.36
C VAL A 108 3.46 4.91 -23.03
N ILE A 109 3.68 4.06 -22.02
CA ILE A 109 5.00 3.62 -21.54
C ILE A 109 5.08 2.10 -21.60
N GLY A 110 6.30 1.56 -21.73
CA GLY A 110 6.53 0.12 -21.69
C GLY A 110 6.26 -0.48 -20.31
N GLN A 111 6.02 -1.79 -20.26
CA GLN A 111 5.77 -2.51 -19.01
C GLN A 111 6.92 -2.34 -18.00
N ASP A 112 8.17 -2.38 -18.45
CA ASP A 112 9.34 -2.17 -17.59
C ASP A 112 9.41 -0.75 -17.04
N THR A 113 9.04 0.26 -17.84
CA THR A 113 8.96 1.65 -17.37
C THR A 113 7.90 1.82 -16.29
N LEU A 114 6.74 1.16 -16.45
CA LEU A 114 5.68 1.16 -15.44
C LEU A 114 6.10 0.40 -14.18
N LYS A 115 6.79 -0.73 -14.32
CA LYS A 115 7.35 -1.52 -13.21
C LYS A 115 8.37 -0.70 -12.41
N ASN A 116 9.37 -0.13 -13.07
CA ASN A 116 10.41 0.68 -12.43
C ASN A 116 9.80 1.91 -11.72
N LEU A 117 8.78 2.53 -12.31
CA LEU A 117 8.01 3.61 -11.66
C LEU A 117 7.32 3.09 -10.40
N ALA A 118 6.65 1.94 -10.44
CA ALA A 118 5.99 1.35 -9.28
C ALA A 118 6.98 0.96 -8.17
N GLU A 119 8.13 0.36 -8.52
CA GLU A 119 9.20 0.03 -7.58
C GLU A 119 9.79 1.29 -6.94
N SER A 120 9.94 2.39 -7.69
CA SER A 120 10.40 3.68 -7.16
C SER A 120 9.46 4.31 -6.13
N LEU A 121 8.19 3.89 -6.07
CA LEU A 121 7.23 4.37 -5.08
C LEU A 121 7.31 3.62 -3.75
N VAL A 122 7.81 2.37 -3.74
CA VAL A 122 7.83 1.50 -2.56
C VAL A 122 8.57 2.14 -1.37
N PRO A 123 9.76 2.77 -1.52
CA PRO A 123 10.46 3.40 -0.40
C PRO A 123 9.72 4.59 0.24
N PHE A 124 8.80 5.22 -0.50
CA PHE A 124 7.98 6.34 0.00
C PHE A 124 6.72 5.86 0.71
N HIS A 125 6.33 4.58 0.56
CA HIS A 125 5.26 4.00 1.34
C HIS A 125 5.74 3.75 2.77
N LYS A 126 5.37 4.65 3.68
CA LYS A 126 5.38 4.36 5.11
C LYS A 126 4.08 3.60 5.42
N PRO A 127 4.10 2.28 5.64
CA PRO A 127 2.95 1.63 6.23
C PRO A 127 2.67 2.30 7.57
N ALA A 128 1.39 2.47 7.92
CA ALA A 128 1.06 2.74 9.32
C ALA A 128 1.73 1.65 10.20
N PRO A 129 2.07 1.92 11.48
CA PRO A 129 2.62 0.91 12.38
C PRO A 129 1.56 -0.17 12.63
N LEU A 130 1.53 -1.15 11.71
CA LEU A 130 0.44 -2.07 11.54
C LEU A 130 0.75 -3.35 12.31
N THR A 131 -0.19 -3.69 13.19
CA THR A 131 -0.41 -5.06 13.68
C THR A 131 -0.01 -6.07 12.63
N ASN A 132 0.96 -6.93 12.97
CA ASN A 132 1.50 -7.97 12.10
C ASN A 132 0.34 -8.73 11.44
N TYR A 133 0.11 -8.47 10.15
CA TYR A 133 -1.04 -9.01 9.42
C TYR A 133 -0.91 -10.52 9.20
N GLN A 134 0.31 -11.04 9.10
CA GLN A 134 0.58 -12.47 9.02
C GLN A 134 0.03 -13.16 10.28
N LYS A 135 0.35 -12.64 11.48
CA LYS A 135 -0.25 -13.09 12.75
C LYS A 135 -1.77 -12.86 12.81
N LYS A 136 -2.28 -11.74 12.32
CA LYS A 136 -3.74 -11.44 12.32
C LYS A 136 -4.55 -12.43 11.48
N PHE A 137 -3.98 -12.94 10.39
CA PHE A 137 -4.64 -13.86 9.47
C PHE A 137 -4.12 -15.31 9.55
N GLY A 138 -3.25 -15.63 10.52
CA GLY A 138 -2.71 -16.99 10.71
C GLY A 138 -1.79 -17.47 9.59
N ILE A 139 -1.14 -16.56 8.86
CA ILE A 139 -0.25 -16.88 7.74
C ILE A 139 1.15 -17.14 8.30
N ASP A 140 1.57 -18.40 8.35
CA ASP A 140 2.94 -18.76 8.67
C ASP A 140 3.81 -18.69 7.40
N VAL A 141 4.73 -17.72 7.37
CA VAL A 141 5.56 -17.43 6.19
C VAL A 141 6.74 -18.41 6.05
N THR A 142 6.99 -19.19 7.09
CA THR A 142 8.02 -20.25 7.21
C THR A 142 7.86 -21.43 6.25
N GLN A 143 6.82 -21.45 5.42
CA GLN A 143 6.55 -22.50 4.42
C GLN A 143 6.64 -21.99 2.96
N ALA A 144 6.97 -20.71 2.75
CA ALA A 144 7.14 -20.13 1.42
C ALA A 144 8.62 -20.14 1.00
N GLU A 145 9.23 -21.33 0.89
CA GLU A 145 10.47 -21.46 0.13
C GLU A 145 10.19 -21.17 -1.36
N PRO A 146 11.04 -20.40 -2.06
CA PRO A 146 10.91 -20.25 -3.51
C PRO A 146 11.23 -21.60 -4.17
N ASP A 147 10.28 -22.14 -4.92
CA ASP A 147 10.45 -23.39 -5.68
C ASP A 147 11.64 -23.27 -6.65
N LYS A 148 12.76 -23.92 -6.30
CA LYS A 148 13.99 -23.98 -7.10
C LYS A 148 13.95 -25.14 -8.09
N THR A 149 12.88 -25.30 -8.85
CA THR A 149 12.82 -26.25 -9.98
C THR A 149 13.59 -25.74 -11.20
N LYS A 150 14.92 -25.91 -11.13
CA LYS A 150 15.87 -26.23 -12.21
C LYS A 150 15.57 -25.64 -13.62
N ILE A 151 16.28 -24.56 -13.96
CA ILE A 151 16.81 -24.38 -15.32
C ILE A 151 18.34 -24.23 -15.22
N SER A 152 19.05 -25.23 -15.73
CA SER A 152 20.47 -25.14 -16.11
C SER A 152 20.50 -24.68 -17.57
N THR A 153 21.37 -23.80 -18.04
CA THR A 153 22.84 -23.96 -18.03
C THR A 153 23.62 -22.65 -18.24
N LYS A 154 24.79 -22.58 -17.59
CA LYS A 154 26.05 -21.95 -18.04
C LYS A 154 26.09 -20.43 -18.32
N SER A 155 26.66 -19.70 -17.37
CA SER A 155 27.72 -18.72 -17.63
C SER A 155 28.94 -19.04 -16.76
N THR A 156 30.13 -18.57 -17.15
CA THR A 156 31.44 -19.10 -16.71
C THR A 156 32.36 -18.00 -16.20
N GLY A 157 33.08 -18.22 -15.08
CA GLY A 157 34.19 -17.38 -14.59
C GLY A 157 33.74 -16.13 -13.79
N LEU A 158 34.06 -16.06 -12.49
CA LEU A 158 35.28 -15.46 -11.89
C LEU A 158 35.03 -13.96 -11.59
N ASP A 159 35.16 -13.42 -10.38
CA ASP A 159 36.23 -13.59 -9.37
C ASP A 159 35.72 -13.36 -7.91
N SER A 160 36.55 -13.59 -6.88
CA SER A 160 36.14 -13.69 -5.46
C SER A 160 36.91 -12.75 -4.49
N THR A 161 36.20 -12.11 -3.55
CA THR A 161 36.65 -11.65 -2.20
C THR A 161 35.42 -11.14 -1.42
N GLN A 162 34.81 -11.94 -0.54
CA GLN A 162 34.91 -11.90 0.95
C GLN A 162 34.64 -10.50 1.55
N ASP A 163 33.46 -10.25 2.15
CA ASP A 163 33.05 -10.56 3.55
C ASP A 163 33.96 -9.84 4.57
N GLU A 164 33.50 -8.97 5.48
CA GLU A 164 32.42 -9.09 6.48
C GLU A 164 31.68 -7.72 6.68
N LEU A 165 30.63 -7.50 7.51
CA LEU A 165 29.86 -8.31 8.49
C LEU A 165 28.40 -7.77 8.58
N VAL A 166 27.60 -8.24 9.55
CA VAL A 166 26.20 -7.85 9.83
C VAL A 166 26.03 -7.49 11.31
N SER A 167 25.14 -6.54 11.66
CA SER A 167 24.58 -6.49 13.02
C SER A 167 23.08 -6.14 13.02
N GLU A 168 22.39 -6.80 13.94
CA GLU A 168 20.96 -7.10 13.98
C GLU A 168 20.00 -5.92 14.17
N ASN A 169 18.70 -6.16 13.90
CA ASN A 169 17.60 -5.21 14.06
C ASN A 169 17.40 -4.78 15.54
N ILE A 170 18.11 -3.76 15.99
CA ILE A 170 17.76 -3.05 17.23
C ILE A 170 16.49 -2.23 16.96
N ILE A 171 15.37 -2.64 17.56
CA ILE A 171 14.12 -1.87 17.55
C ILE A 171 14.32 -0.66 18.46
N THR A 172 14.83 0.44 17.91
CA THR A 172 15.11 1.68 18.64
C THR A 172 13.87 2.55 18.90
N GLN A 173 12.73 2.26 18.25
CA GLN A 173 11.51 3.07 18.34
C GLN A 173 10.35 2.30 19.00
N CYS A 174 9.62 3.00 19.88
CA CYS A 174 8.48 2.45 20.59
C CYS A 174 7.29 2.22 19.63
N PRO A 175 6.77 0.99 19.49
CA PRO A 175 5.67 0.70 18.55
C PRO A 175 4.34 1.34 18.94
N ARG A 176 4.23 1.92 20.15
CA ARG A 176 3.00 2.58 20.64
C ARG A 176 2.96 4.09 20.35
N CYS A 177 4.10 4.76 20.21
CA CYS A 177 4.13 6.23 20.06
C CYS A 177 5.29 6.78 19.20
N GLY A 178 6.13 5.93 18.62
CA GLY A 178 7.28 6.31 17.77
C GLY A 178 8.49 6.91 18.52
N SER A 179 8.34 7.26 19.80
CA SER A 179 9.44 7.76 20.64
C SER A 179 10.48 6.68 20.92
N GLU A 180 11.73 7.05 21.16
CA GLU A 180 12.85 6.12 21.38
C GLU A 180 12.62 5.14 22.55
N LEU A 181 13.16 3.92 22.43
CA LEU A 181 13.26 2.94 23.50
C LEU A 181 14.63 3.02 24.16
N LEU A 182 14.65 3.07 25.50
CA LEU A 182 15.85 3.20 26.30
C LEU A 182 15.99 1.98 27.23
N GLU A 183 17.20 1.44 27.37
CA GLU A 183 17.47 0.42 28.38
C GLU A 183 17.27 1.00 29.79
N ARG A 184 16.52 0.28 30.63
CA ARG A 184 16.23 0.65 32.02
C ARG A 184 16.31 -0.58 32.91
N VAL A 185 16.68 -0.39 34.18
CA VAL A 185 16.69 -1.44 35.20
C VAL A 185 15.44 -1.35 36.06
N ALA A 186 14.75 -2.47 36.28
CA ALA A 186 13.59 -2.54 37.15
C ALA A 186 14.01 -2.38 38.63
N LYS A 187 13.39 -1.42 39.34
CA LYS A 187 13.79 -1.06 40.71
C LYS A 187 13.00 -1.77 41.83
N LYS A 188 11.87 -2.41 41.51
CA LYS A 188 10.94 -3.01 42.48
C LYS A 188 10.16 -4.17 41.84
N GLY A 189 9.67 -5.10 42.67
CA GLY A 189 8.87 -6.26 42.26
C GLY A 189 9.69 -7.49 41.86
N VAL A 190 9.03 -8.53 41.35
CA VAL A 190 9.63 -9.84 41.03
C VAL A 190 10.75 -9.79 39.98
N ASN A 191 10.81 -8.73 39.17
CA ASN A 191 11.83 -8.52 38.14
C ASN A 191 12.91 -7.49 38.57
N ALA A 192 12.99 -7.12 39.85
CA ALA A 192 13.97 -6.13 40.31
C ALA A 192 15.41 -6.56 39.97
N GLY A 193 16.20 -5.63 39.43
CA GLY A 193 17.55 -5.89 38.92
C GLY A 193 17.61 -6.22 37.42
N ASN A 194 16.51 -6.69 36.80
CA ASN A 194 16.50 -7.03 35.38
C ASN A 194 16.44 -5.78 34.49
N LYS A 195 17.10 -5.87 33.32
CA LYS A 195 17.07 -4.86 32.26
C LYS A 195 15.81 -5.01 31.41
N PHE A 196 15.31 -3.91 30.87
CA PHE A 196 14.19 -3.88 29.92
C PHE A 196 14.27 -2.63 29.03
N MET A 197 13.73 -2.71 27.81
CA MET A 197 13.49 -1.55 26.94
C MET A 197 12.26 -0.79 27.42
N GLY A 198 12.42 0.45 27.87
CA GLY A 198 11.33 1.32 28.31
C GLY A 198 11.20 2.55 27.41
N CYS A 199 9.97 2.96 27.09
CA CYS A 199 9.74 4.16 26.28
C CYS A 199 10.29 5.44 26.95
N SER A 200 11.03 6.22 26.17
CA SER A 200 11.52 7.57 26.53
C SER A 200 10.39 8.51 26.96
N ALA A 201 9.22 8.44 26.30
CA ALA A 201 8.04 9.26 26.57
C ALA A 201 7.23 8.84 27.83
N PHE A 202 7.78 8.03 28.73
CA PHE A 202 7.19 7.77 30.05
C PHE A 202 7.11 9.08 30.86
N PRO A 203 6.02 9.39 31.59
CA PRO A 203 4.87 8.53 31.91
C PRO A 203 3.74 8.50 30.87
N LYS A 204 3.78 9.33 29.82
CA LYS A 204 2.73 9.42 28.79
C LYS A 204 2.61 8.13 27.97
N CYS A 205 3.74 7.47 27.69
CA CYS A 205 3.77 6.12 27.13
C CYS A 205 4.36 5.13 28.15
N ARG A 206 3.60 4.07 28.47
CA ARG A 206 4.01 2.98 29.38
C ARG A 206 4.36 1.68 28.67
N PHE A 207 4.85 1.76 27.42
CA PHE A 207 5.34 0.58 26.71
C PHE A 207 6.68 0.13 27.30
N THR A 208 6.81 -1.17 27.51
CA THR A 208 8.01 -1.86 27.99
C THR A 208 8.16 -3.19 27.27
N GLN A 209 9.39 -3.60 26.97
CA GLN A 209 9.74 -4.90 26.39
C GLN A 209 10.93 -5.48 27.17
N ALA A 210 10.88 -6.77 27.50
CA ALA A 210 12.02 -7.46 28.12
C ALA A 210 13.20 -7.53 27.13
N ILE A 211 14.41 -7.50 27.69
CA ILE A 211 15.67 -7.78 27.00
C ILE A 211 16.14 -9.15 27.51
#